data_AF-A0A1I2EVI8-F1
#
_entry.id   AF-A0A1I2EVI8-F1
#
_cell.length_a   1.000
_cell.length_b   1.000
_cell.length_c   1.000
_cell.angle_alpha   90.00
_cell.angle_beta   90.00
_cell.angle_gamma   90.00
#
_symmetry.space_group_name_H-M   'P 1'
#
loop_
_entity.id
_entity.type
_entity.pdbx_description
1 polymer ?
#
loop_
_entity_poly.entity_id
_entity_poly.type
_entity_poly.pdbx_seq_one_letter_code
_entity_poly.pdbx_strand_id
1 'polypeptide(L)'
;MSEDEKNPAREVIADYAQAHFRYFRTADGTVYAQKNGHPVARPMRSQGTTGSHRQELMVGLFKDGRGVFNGSAMKEALDLIEALALDADTHAVHIRVAPGFDGATWLDLGRDDGKSVRIHPTGWEVLVPDPREVCWRRTQLTGELPLPAKDTDGKGIDLLMRLCNFANAETECLAIAWLIGCLGPSVPVPAPFLTGPQGAGKSTGGRMLTRIIEGMSGDLRRAPKDEENLIAAVAAGWITALDNLSHMTPDLSDAMCCIVTGAESVKRALFTDGDVFRVGYRRPLLLTGIDVGVIRPDLAERLLPLRLERPRVRRTEAELWADYAEVLPVVLGSLLDLTVKVRAVDAETPTDLRMADFAHLCAQFDAATGLGALPAYRASLDDLNDDVIEGDLLAQAVLRYAETIEPGAAQQMTSTEWLSCLGRLYSGEDGRPLPKGWPTTGKVLSDRLKRLQPTLAARGVLIDSGRTKAGRYLEMTRTVVLTLPPHEQTRAF
;
A
#
# COMPACT_ATOMS: atom_id res chain seq x y z
N MET A 1 61.35 -20.52 7.16
CA MET A 1 60.18 -19.91 6.49
C MET A 1 60.13 -18.48 6.98
N SER A 2 60.38 -17.52 6.10
CA SER A 2 60.51 -16.09 6.43
C SER A 2 59.15 -15.51 6.86
N GLU A 3 59.20 -14.46 7.67
CA GLU A 3 58.03 -13.74 8.20
C GLU A 3 57.17 -13.04 7.12
N ASP A 4 57.58 -13.08 5.86
CA ASP A 4 56.89 -12.49 4.69
C ASP A 4 55.72 -13.33 4.14
N GLU A 5 55.42 -14.51 4.71
CA GLU A 5 54.35 -15.41 4.24
C GLU A 5 53.00 -15.27 4.97
N LYS A 6 52.87 -14.32 5.90
CA LYS A 6 51.56 -13.99 6.50
C LYS A 6 50.94 -12.84 5.75
N ASN A 7 50.44 -13.10 4.55
CA ASN A 7 49.35 -12.28 4.04
C ASN A 7 48.21 -12.42 5.07
N PRO A 8 47.90 -11.40 5.90
CA PRO A 8 46.96 -11.56 6.99
C PRO A 8 45.65 -12.04 6.38
N ALA A 9 45.05 -13.11 6.90
CA ALA A 9 43.78 -13.63 6.38
C ALA A 9 42.74 -12.52 6.12
N ARG A 10 42.77 -11.48 6.96
CA ARG A 10 42.03 -10.23 6.80
C ARG A 10 42.25 -9.52 5.46
N GLU A 11 43.49 -9.34 5.00
CA GLU A 11 43.84 -8.69 3.74
C GLU A 11 43.35 -9.52 2.55
N VAL A 12 43.58 -10.83 2.57
CA VAL A 12 43.09 -11.72 1.50
C VAL A 12 41.57 -11.66 1.37
N ILE A 13 40.85 -11.66 2.50
CA ILE A 13 39.38 -11.55 2.52
C ILE A 13 38.93 -10.15 2.05
N ALA A 14 39.57 -9.08 2.54
CA ALA A 14 39.20 -7.70 2.21
C ALA A 14 39.45 -7.37 0.75
N ASP A 15 40.58 -7.79 0.18
CA ASP A 15 40.92 -7.59 -1.23
C ASP A 15 39.94 -8.35 -2.13
N TYR A 16 39.61 -9.59 -1.78
CA TYR A 16 38.61 -10.37 -2.51
C TYR A 16 37.23 -9.71 -2.43
N ALA A 17 36.82 -9.27 -1.24
CA ALA A 17 35.58 -8.54 -1.04
C ALA A 17 35.51 -7.28 -1.93
N GLN A 18 36.54 -6.43 -1.92
CA GLN A 18 36.58 -5.21 -2.73
C GLN A 18 36.63 -5.48 -4.24
N ALA A 19 37.26 -6.57 -4.68
CA ALA A 19 37.32 -6.94 -6.09
C ALA A 19 35.98 -7.48 -6.62
N HIS A 20 35.20 -8.17 -5.78
CA HIS A 20 33.98 -8.89 -6.20
C HIS A 20 32.68 -8.23 -5.76
N PHE A 21 32.72 -7.28 -4.84
CA PHE A 21 31.54 -6.62 -4.29
C PHE A 21 31.71 -5.11 -4.24
N ARG A 22 30.60 -4.42 -4.49
CA ARG A 22 30.40 -3.02 -4.17
C ARG A 22 29.81 -2.91 -2.77
N TYR A 23 30.35 -2.00 -1.97
CA TYR A 23 29.81 -1.64 -0.67
C TYR A 23 29.26 -0.22 -0.71
N PHE A 24 28.12 0.01 -0.08
CA PHE A 24 27.48 1.32 -0.01
C PHE A 24 26.60 1.41 1.23
N ARG A 25 26.13 2.61 1.54
CA ARG A 25 25.19 2.85 2.65
C ARG A 25 23.84 3.29 2.14
N THR A 26 22.79 2.99 2.88
CA THR A 26 21.49 3.64 2.71
C THR A 26 21.42 4.92 3.55
N ALA A 27 20.40 5.76 3.32
CA ALA A 27 20.22 7.01 4.06
C ALA A 27 20.01 6.80 5.58
N ASP A 28 19.60 5.59 5.98
CA ASP A 28 19.49 5.16 7.39
C ASP A 28 20.82 4.62 7.97
N GLY A 29 21.94 4.78 7.25
CA GLY A 29 23.26 4.33 7.69
C GLY A 29 23.51 2.83 7.56
N THR A 30 22.53 2.02 7.15
CA THR A 30 22.75 0.57 6.98
C THR A 30 23.74 0.31 5.85
N VAL A 31 24.79 -0.48 6.12
CA VAL A 31 25.78 -0.87 5.11
C VAL A 31 25.31 -2.12 4.37
N TYR A 32 25.36 -2.06 3.05
CA TYR A 32 25.03 -3.15 2.14
C TYR A 32 26.24 -3.59 1.32
N ALA A 33 26.26 -4.87 1.01
CA ALA A 33 27.17 -5.50 0.06
C ALA A 33 26.39 -5.97 -1.17
N GLN A 34 26.85 -5.62 -2.35
CA GLN A 34 26.25 -6.04 -3.62
C GLN A 34 27.34 -6.68 -4.47
N LYS A 35 27.10 -7.92 -4.91
CA LYS A 35 28.02 -8.60 -5.81
C LYS A 35 28.08 -7.87 -7.15
N ASN A 36 29.29 -7.66 -7.68
CA ASN A 36 29.48 -6.97 -8.95
C ASN A 36 28.73 -7.69 -10.08
N GLY A 37 27.95 -6.93 -10.85
CA GLY A 37 27.11 -7.45 -11.95
C GLY A 37 25.82 -8.14 -11.51
N HIS A 38 25.49 -8.15 -10.22
CA HIS A 38 24.24 -8.69 -9.70
C HIS A 38 23.42 -7.58 -9.02
N PRO A 39 22.09 -7.49 -9.25
CA PRO A 39 21.32 -6.34 -8.79
C PRO A 39 20.92 -6.41 -7.32
N VAL A 40 21.04 -7.58 -6.68
CA VAL A 40 20.64 -7.78 -5.28
C VAL A 40 21.77 -7.40 -4.33
N ALA A 41 21.46 -6.52 -3.37
CA ALA A 41 22.29 -6.19 -2.24
C ALA A 41 21.83 -6.90 -0.96
N ARG A 42 22.80 -7.26 -0.12
CA ARG A 42 22.61 -7.92 1.17
C ARG A 42 23.12 -7.00 2.28
N PRO A 43 22.39 -6.85 3.40
CA PRO A 43 22.91 -6.10 4.53
C PRO A 43 24.14 -6.79 5.11
N MET A 44 25.15 -6.01 5.52
CA MET A 44 26.38 -6.54 6.15
C MET A 44 26.06 -7.32 7.43
N ARG A 45 25.15 -6.77 8.23
CA ARG A 45 24.62 -7.38 9.45
C ARG A 45 23.23 -7.96 9.16
N SER A 46 23.14 -9.27 9.00
CA SER A 46 21.87 -9.98 8.86
C SER A 46 21.61 -10.85 10.09
N GLN A 47 20.38 -10.78 10.61
CA GLN A 47 19.89 -11.66 11.69
C GLN A 47 19.48 -13.05 11.17
N GLY A 48 19.47 -13.26 9.85
CA GLY A 48 19.05 -14.51 9.20
C GLY A 48 20.20 -15.50 8.95
N THR A 49 19.90 -16.79 9.01
CA THR A 49 20.86 -17.90 8.84
C THR A 49 21.15 -18.30 7.40
N THR A 50 20.40 -17.79 6.40
CA THR A 50 20.59 -18.13 4.98
C THR A 50 20.71 -16.88 4.12
N GLY A 51 21.74 -16.85 3.27
CA GLY A 51 21.96 -15.76 2.32
C GLY A 51 22.52 -14.48 2.96
N SER A 52 23.36 -14.59 3.98
CA SER A 52 24.14 -13.43 4.47
C SER A 52 25.31 -13.11 3.53
N HIS A 53 25.74 -11.84 3.49
CA HIS A 53 26.97 -11.46 2.76
C HIS A 53 28.19 -12.29 3.21
N ARG A 54 28.29 -12.58 4.52
CA ARG A 54 29.33 -13.45 5.08
C ARG A 54 29.36 -14.83 4.40
N GLN A 55 28.21 -15.48 4.22
CA GLN A 55 28.14 -16.79 3.56
C GLN A 55 28.48 -16.70 2.07
N GLU A 56 28.00 -15.67 1.38
CA GLU A 56 28.32 -15.45 -0.03
C GLU A 56 29.83 -15.25 -0.25
N LEU A 57 30.46 -14.46 0.62
CA LEU A 57 31.91 -14.25 0.63
C LEU A 57 32.69 -15.53 0.91
N MET A 58 32.28 -16.34 1.90
CA MET A 58 32.89 -17.63 2.19
C MET A 58 32.80 -18.61 1.01
N VAL A 59 31.64 -18.67 0.35
CA VAL A 59 31.44 -19.53 -0.82
C VAL A 59 32.30 -19.05 -2.00
N GLY A 60 32.38 -17.75 -2.25
CA GLY A 60 33.23 -17.16 -3.29
C GLY A 60 34.71 -17.47 -3.08
N LEU A 61 35.24 -17.17 -1.89
CA LEU A 61 36.63 -17.44 -1.52
C LEU A 61 37.00 -18.92 -1.71
N PHE A 62 36.11 -19.83 -1.31
CA PHE A 62 36.33 -21.26 -1.50
C PHE A 62 36.32 -21.67 -2.98
N LYS A 63 35.31 -21.23 -3.74
CA LYS A 63 35.16 -21.57 -5.17
C LYS A 63 36.31 -21.04 -6.01
N ASP A 64 36.85 -19.88 -5.67
CA ASP A 64 37.96 -19.25 -6.39
C ASP A 64 39.34 -19.68 -5.87
N GLY A 65 39.39 -20.70 -4.99
CA GLY A 65 40.64 -21.31 -4.52
C GLY A 65 41.45 -20.43 -3.55
N ARG A 66 40.84 -19.39 -2.96
CA ARG A 66 41.51 -18.49 -1.99
C ARG A 66 41.62 -19.08 -0.59
N GLY A 67 40.91 -20.18 -0.32
CA GLY A 67 40.96 -20.96 0.92
C GLY A 67 39.76 -20.76 1.84
N VAL A 68 39.80 -21.44 2.99
CA VAL A 68 38.77 -21.34 4.04
C VAL A 68 39.37 -20.60 5.23
N PHE A 69 38.69 -19.56 5.68
CA PHE A 69 39.13 -18.71 6.77
C PHE A 69 38.32 -18.97 8.04
N ASN A 70 38.96 -18.79 9.19
CA ASN A 70 38.30 -18.94 10.48
C ASN A 70 37.32 -17.79 10.78
N GLY A 71 36.49 -17.97 11.80
CA GLY A 71 35.44 -17.00 12.13
C GLY A 71 35.94 -15.62 12.57
N SER A 72 37.12 -15.53 13.20
CA SER A 72 37.73 -14.27 13.66
C SER A 72 38.22 -13.43 12.49
N ALA A 73 39.00 -14.03 11.58
CA ALA A 73 39.51 -13.35 10.39
C ALA A 73 38.37 -12.82 9.51
N MET A 74 37.29 -13.60 9.34
CA MET A 74 36.09 -13.15 8.64
C MET A 74 35.42 -11.97 9.33
N LYS A 75 35.34 -11.97 10.67
CA LYS A 75 34.75 -10.87 11.43
C LYS A 75 35.60 -9.60 11.28
N GLU A 76 36.91 -9.69 11.51
CA GLU A 76 37.84 -8.56 11.38
C GLU A 76 37.83 -7.94 9.98
N ALA A 77 37.74 -8.76 8.92
CA ALA A 77 37.63 -8.27 7.55
C ALA A 77 36.29 -7.58 7.29
N LEU A 78 35.17 -8.15 7.75
CA LEU A 78 33.84 -7.55 7.61
C LEU A 78 33.71 -6.24 8.42
N ASP A 79 34.27 -6.18 9.63
CA ASP A 79 34.31 -4.97 10.46
C ASP A 79 35.12 -3.86 9.76
N LEU A 80 36.26 -4.20 9.12
CA LEU A 80 37.03 -3.25 8.30
C LEU A 80 36.24 -2.77 7.09
N ILE A 81 35.58 -3.67 6.35
CA ILE A 81 34.76 -3.32 5.17
C ILE A 81 33.59 -2.40 5.57
N GLU A 82 32.93 -2.71 6.69
CA GLU A 82 31.85 -1.88 7.23
C GLU A 82 32.36 -0.47 7.61
N ALA A 83 33.56 -0.38 8.21
CA ALA A 83 34.20 0.89 8.52
C ALA A 83 34.59 1.67 7.26
N LEU A 84 35.11 1.01 6.22
CA LEU A 84 35.43 1.65 4.93
C LEU A 84 34.19 2.17 4.21
N ALA A 85 33.04 1.52 4.41
CA ALA A 85 31.77 1.99 3.86
C ALA A 85 31.28 3.29 4.53
N LEU A 86 31.87 3.74 5.64
CA LEU A 86 31.55 5.03 6.29
C LEU A 86 31.91 6.25 5.44
N ASP A 87 32.76 6.10 4.43
CA ASP A 87 33.07 7.16 3.46
C ASP A 87 32.44 6.90 2.09
N ALA A 88 31.69 5.81 1.93
CA ALA A 88 31.04 5.46 0.67
C ALA A 88 29.76 6.27 0.42
N ASP A 89 29.45 6.46 -0.86
CA ASP A 89 28.22 7.09 -1.34
C ASP A 89 26.97 6.38 -0.80
N THR A 90 25.92 7.18 -0.60
CA THR A 90 24.61 6.64 -0.27
C THR A 90 23.88 6.15 -1.51
N HIS A 91 23.23 4.99 -1.40
CA HIS A 91 22.43 4.41 -2.46
C HIS A 91 21.16 3.79 -1.88
N ALA A 92 20.03 4.00 -2.55
CA ALA A 92 18.76 3.44 -2.12
C ALA A 92 18.69 1.95 -2.44
N VAL A 93 17.96 1.20 -1.60
CA VAL A 93 17.60 -0.18 -1.87
C VAL A 93 16.08 -0.30 -1.91
N HIS A 94 15.59 -1.14 -2.80
CA HIS A 94 14.16 -1.29 -3.05
C HIS A 94 13.71 -2.73 -2.84
N ILE A 95 12.44 -2.92 -2.48
CA ILE A 95 11.81 -4.24 -2.37
C ILE A 95 10.73 -4.30 -3.43
N ARG A 96 10.82 -5.31 -4.31
CA ARG A 96 9.89 -5.65 -5.40
C ARG A 96 9.66 -4.60 -6.48
N VAL A 97 9.35 -3.36 -6.13
CA VAL A 97 9.09 -2.27 -7.08
C VAL A 97 10.00 -1.08 -6.77
N ALA A 98 10.58 -0.49 -7.80
CA ALA A 98 11.50 0.64 -7.69
C ALA A 98 11.26 1.70 -8.76
N PRO A 99 11.51 2.98 -8.47
CA PRO A 99 11.62 3.99 -9.51
C PRO A 99 12.86 3.69 -10.36
N GLY A 100 12.76 3.89 -11.68
CA GLY A 100 13.88 3.83 -12.61
C GLY A 100 14.26 5.22 -13.14
N PHE A 101 15.24 5.25 -14.03
CA PHE A 101 15.56 6.46 -14.79
C PHE A 101 14.45 6.78 -15.80
N ASP A 102 14.48 7.98 -16.38
CA ASP A 102 13.57 8.45 -17.45
C ASP A 102 12.06 8.28 -17.23
N GLY A 103 11.63 8.11 -15.97
CA GLY A 103 10.24 7.86 -15.63
C GLY A 103 9.84 6.38 -15.74
N ALA A 104 10.76 5.45 -15.97
CA ALA A 104 10.49 4.03 -15.84
C ALA A 104 10.20 3.61 -14.39
N THR A 105 9.55 2.46 -14.24
CA THR A 105 9.47 1.72 -12.98
C THR A 105 10.00 0.31 -13.19
N TRP A 106 10.50 -0.30 -12.13
CA TRP A 106 11.06 -1.63 -12.17
C TRP A 106 10.26 -2.57 -11.29
N LEU A 107 10.08 -3.81 -11.74
CA LEU A 107 9.52 -4.93 -10.99
C LEU A 107 10.56 -6.05 -10.86
N ASP A 108 11.03 -6.32 -9.64
CA ASP A 108 11.88 -7.46 -9.32
C ASP A 108 11.08 -8.76 -9.48
N LEU A 109 11.54 -9.66 -10.35
CA LEU A 109 10.91 -10.96 -10.51
C LEU A 109 11.30 -11.93 -9.39
N GLY A 110 12.18 -11.56 -8.45
CA GLY A 110 12.59 -12.43 -7.34
C GLY A 110 13.47 -13.62 -7.77
N ARG A 111 13.88 -13.66 -9.04
CA ARG A 111 14.62 -14.77 -9.67
C ARG A 111 16.10 -14.74 -9.34
N ASP A 112 16.73 -15.90 -9.22
CA ASP A 112 18.18 -16.03 -8.98
C ASP A 112 19.05 -15.54 -10.15
N ASP A 113 18.49 -15.43 -11.36
CA ASP A 113 19.17 -14.88 -12.53
C ASP A 113 19.23 -13.33 -12.53
N GLY A 114 18.68 -12.67 -11.50
CA GLY A 114 18.69 -11.22 -11.34
C GLY A 114 17.77 -10.47 -12.30
N LYS A 115 17.00 -11.16 -13.15
CA LYS A 115 16.12 -10.48 -14.11
C LYS A 115 14.98 -9.76 -13.41
N SER A 116 14.67 -8.58 -13.92
CA SER A 116 13.60 -7.70 -13.51
C SER A 116 12.88 -7.18 -14.75
N VAL A 117 11.66 -6.67 -14.59
CA VAL A 117 10.92 -6.01 -15.67
C VAL A 117 11.14 -4.51 -15.54
N ARG A 118 11.65 -3.88 -16.60
CA ARG A 118 11.66 -2.42 -16.75
C ARG A 118 10.38 -2.00 -17.47
N ILE A 119 9.64 -1.05 -16.91
CA ILE A 119 8.32 -0.63 -17.39
C ILE A 119 8.37 0.87 -17.68
N HIS A 120 8.27 1.24 -18.96
CA HIS A 120 8.25 2.62 -19.44
C HIS A 120 6.93 2.87 -20.19
N PRO A 121 6.42 4.11 -20.29
CA PRO A 121 5.22 4.40 -21.08
C PRO A 121 5.26 3.96 -22.56
N THR A 122 6.43 3.64 -23.11
CA THR A 122 6.58 3.14 -24.50
C THR A 122 6.67 1.62 -24.60
N GLY A 123 6.78 0.89 -23.48
CA GLY A 123 6.96 -0.56 -23.50
C GLY A 123 7.58 -1.10 -22.22
N TRP A 124 7.65 -2.42 -22.13
CA TRP A 124 8.33 -3.11 -21.05
C TRP A 124 9.29 -4.17 -21.58
N GLU A 125 10.35 -4.44 -20.82
CA GLU A 125 11.38 -5.42 -21.17
C GLU A 125 11.92 -6.13 -19.94
N VAL A 126 12.41 -7.36 -20.14
CA VAL A 126 13.02 -8.17 -19.07
C VAL A 126 14.53 -8.13 -19.23
N LEU A 127 15.23 -7.56 -18.26
CA LEU A 127 16.69 -7.52 -18.22
C LEU A 127 17.22 -7.53 -16.78
N VAL A 128 18.54 -7.65 -16.64
CA VAL A 128 19.20 -7.44 -15.35
C VAL A 128 19.41 -5.92 -15.19
N PRO A 129 18.86 -5.27 -14.16
CA PRO A 129 18.99 -3.83 -13.99
C PRO A 129 20.45 -3.42 -13.75
N ASP A 130 20.82 -2.23 -14.24
CA ASP A 130 22.06 -1.59 -13.82
C ASP A 130 21.98 -1.33 -12.30
N PRO A 131 22.95 -1.83 -11.50
CA PRO A 131 23.04 -1.55 -10.07
C PRO A 131 23.07 -0.07 -9.67
N ARG A 132 23.33 0.85 -10.61
CA ARG A 132 23.26 2.30 -10.41
C ARG A 132 21.83 2.84 -10.58
N GLU A 133 20.99 2.17 -11.36
CA GLU A 133 19.59 2.51 -11.54
C GLU A 133 18.74 1.91 -10.43
N VAL A 134 18.84 0.59 -10.22
CA VAL A 134 18.08 -0.12 -9.19
C VAL A 134 18.95 -1.12 -8.45
N CYS A 135 18.87 -1.05 -7.12
CA CYS A 135 19.45 -2.01 -6.22
C CYS A 135 18.35 -2.72 -5.41
N TRP A 136 18.27 -4.05 -5.51
CA TRP A 136 17.24 -4.83 -4.84
C TRP A 136 17.68 -5.30 -3.45
N ARG A 137 16.80 -5.14 -2.48
CA ARG A 137 16.82 -5.87 -1.22
C ARG A 137 15.73 -6.93 -1.28
N ARG A 138 16.11 -8.20 -1.30
CA ARG A 138 15.15 -9.31 -1.19
C ARG A 138 15.02 -9.76 0.26
N THR A 139 13.79 -10.01 0.69
CA THR A 139 13.50 -10.63 1.99
C THR A 139 13.04 -12.06 1.74
N GLN A 140 12.80 -12.83 2.81
CA GLN A 140 12.18 -14.16 2.68
C GLN A 140 10.76 -14.11 2.09
N LEU A 141 10.15 -12.92 2.03
CA LEU A 141 8.83 -12.71 1.46
C LEU A 141 8.87 -12.39 -0.03
N THR A 142 10.05 -12.09 -0.58
CA THR A 142 10.20 -11.85 -2.02
C THR A 142 10.12 -13.17 -2.77
N GLY A 143 8.91 -13.55 -3.19
CA GLY A 143 8.67 -14.73 -4.02
C GLY A 143 9.15 -14.58 -5.46
N GLU A 144 9.51 -15.69 -6.08
CA GLU A 144 9.79 -15.75 -7.52
C GLU A 144 8.48 -15.54 -8.31
N LEU A 145 8.54 -14.64 -9.29
CA LEU A 145 7.53 -14.43 -10.31
C LEU A 145 7.93 -15.17 -11.59
N PRO A 146 6.95 -15.69 -12.37
CA PRO A 146 7.25 -16.21 -13.69
C PRO A 146 7.73 -15.09 -14.62
N LEU A 147 8.39 -15.47 -15.71
CA LEU A 147 8.63 -14.53 -16.79
C LEU A 147 7.27 -14.11 -17.40
N PRO A 148 6.99 -12.81 -17.56
CA PRO A 148 5.75 -12.37 -18.18
C PRO A 148 5.68 -12.83 -19.64
N ALA A 149 4.51 -13.33 -20.05
CA ALA A 149 4.24 -13.61 -21.45
C ALA A 149 4.15 -12.30 -22.25
N LYS A 150 4.52 -12.33 -23.53
CA LYS A 150 4.35 -11.21 -24.47
C LYS A 150 3.16 -11.48 -25.38
N ASP A 151 2.70 -10.44 -26.08
CA ASP A 151 1.67 -10.53 -27.12
C ASP A 151 0.38 -11.20 -26.61
N THR A 152 0.00 -10.84 -25.38
CA THR A 152 -1.09 -11.50 -24.65
C THR A 152 -2.48 -11.09 -25.15
N ASP A 153 -2.57 -9.97 -25.87
CA ASP A 153 -3.81 -9.35 -26.33
C ASP A 153 -4.82 -9.14 -25.18
N GLY A 154 -4.32 -8.83 -23.98
CA GLY A 154 -5.13 -8.59 -22.78
C GLY A 154 -5.77 -9.84 -22.15
N LYS A 155 -5.63 -11.03 -22.74
CA LYS A 155 -6.31 -12.28 -22.33
C LYS A 155 -6.05 -12.68 -20.87
N GLY A 156 -4.91 -12.29 -20.32
CA GLY A 156 -4.59 -12.52 -18.92
C GLY A 156 -5.52 -11.80 -17.95
N ILE A 157 -6.05 -10.63 -18.32
CA ILE A 157 -7.04 -9.91 -17.50
C ILE A 157 -8.33 -10.72 -17.44
N ASP A 158 -8.83 -11.21 -18.57
CA ASP A 158 -10.03 -12.06 -18.61
C ASP A 158 -9.86 -13.34 -17.79
N LEU A 159 -8.68 -13.97 -17.87
CA LEU A 159 -8.36 -15.17 -17.08
C LEU A 159 -8.39 -14.88 -15.58
N LEU A 160 -7.84 -13.74 -15.15
CA LEU A 160 -7.90 -13.31 -13.75
C LEU A 160 -9.34 -13.06 -13.28
N MET A 161 -10.15 -12.35 -14.08
CA MET A 161 -11.55 -12.07 -13.72
C MET A 161 -12.39 -13.34 -13.64
N ARG A 162 -12.10 -14.38 -14.44
CA ARG A 162 -12.77 -15.69 -14.32
C ARG A 162 -12.40 -16.45 -13.05
N LEU A 163 -11.24 -16.16 -12.45
CA LEU A 163 -10.80 -16.79 -11.20
C LEU A 163 -11.31 -16.05 -9.95
N CYS A 164 -11.57 -14.74 -10.07
CA CYS A 164 -12.04 -13.89 -8.97
C CYS A 164 -13.56 -13.66 -9.08
N ASN A 165 -14.31 -13.90 -8.00
CA ASN A 165 -15.78 -13.71 -8.00
C ASN A 165 -16.16 -12.25 -7.70
N PHE A 166 -15.65 -11.29 -8.47
CA PHE A 166 -16.06 -9.89 -8.32
C PHE A 166 -17.55 -9.71 -8.64
N ALA A 167 -18.22 -8.83 -7.91
CA ALA A 167 -19.67 -8.69 -8.00
C ALA A 167 -20.14 -8.05 -9.31
N ASN A 168 -19.34 -7.15 -9.88
CA ASN A 168 -19.68 -6.38 -11.07
C ASN A 168 -18.41 -5.89 -11.80
N ALA A 169 -18.60 -5.40 -13.04
CA ALA A 169 -17.52 -4.88 -13.87
C ALA A 169 -16.81 -3.67 -13.26
N GLU A 170 -17.52 -2.85 -12.47
CA GLU A 170 -16.94 -1.72 -11.71
C GLU A 170 -15.90 -2.22 -10.69
N THR A 171 -16.20 -3.31 -9.98
CA THR A 171 -15.23 -3.91 -9.05
C THR A 171 -14.03 -4.50 -9.80
N GLU A 172 -14.27 -5.14 -10.94
CA GLU A 172 -13.21 -5.68 -11.80
C GLU A 172 -12.25 -4.59 -12.27
N CYS A 173 -12.77 -3.47 -12.80
CA CYS A 173 -11.92 -2.38 -13.28
C CYS A 173 -11.13 -1.71 -12.16
N LEU A 174 -11.73 -1.55 -10.96
CA LEU A 174 -11.03 -1.00 -9.79
C LEU A 174 -9.91 -1.93 -9.30
N ALA A 175 -10.12 -3.26 -9.33
CA ALA A 175 -9.07 -4.21 -9.00
C ALA A 175 -7.89 -4.13 -9.97
N ILE A 176 -8.15 -3.96 -11.27
CA ILE A 176 -7.11 -3.79 -12.29
C ILE A 176 -6.38 -2.46 -12.11
N ALA A 177 -7.11 -1.35 -11.94
CA ALA A 177 -6.52 -0.03 -11.70
C ALA A 177 -5.61 -0.05 -10.44
N TRP A 178 -6.02 -0.75 -9.38
CA TRP A 178 -5.19 -0.94 -8.20
C TRP A 178 -3.90 -1.72 -8.48
N LEU A 179 -3.96 -2.81 -9.25
CA LEU A 179 -2.77 -3.58 -9.64
C LEU A 179 -1.79 -2.73 -10.45
N ILE A 180 -2.28 -1.91 -11.38
CA ILE A 180 -1.44 -0.96 -12.13
C ILE A 180 -0.83 0.07 -11.18
N GLY A 181 -1.61 0.61 -10.25
CA GLY A 181 -1.14 1.56 -9.24
C GLY A 181 -0.03 0.98 -8.37
N CYS A 182 -0.09 -0.31 -8.05
CA CYS A 182 0.95 -1.01 -7.29
C CYS A 182 2.30 -1.08 -8.01
N LEU A 183 2.36 -0.82 -9.32
CA LEU A 183 3.60 -0.72 -10.10
C LEU A 183 4.16 0.72 -10.17
N GLY A 184 3.51 1.68 -9.48
CA GLY A 184 3.93 3.07 -9.33
C GLY A 184 4.46 3.37 -7.92
N PRO A 185 5.78 3.26 -7.67
CA PRO A 185 6.32 3.30 -6.30
C PRO A 185 6.21 4.67 -5.61
N SER A 186 6.03 5.73 -6.41
CA SER A 186 5.93 7.12 -5.94
C SER A 186 4.49 7.62 -5.81
N VAL A 187 3.49 6.76 -6.05
CA VAL A 187 2.07 7.14 -6.04
C VAL A 187 1.36 6.46 -4.86
N PRO A 188 0.61 7.20 -4.03
CA PRO A 188 -0.26 6.58 -3.04
C PRO A 188 -1.40 5.84 -3.76
N VAL A 189 -1.65 4.61 -3.32
CA VAL A 189 -2.77 3.79 -3.83
C VAL A 189 -3.73 3.44 -2.70
N PRO A 190 -5.04 3.44 -2.96
CA PRO A 190 -6.02 2.95 -1.99
C PRO A 190 -5.65 1.56 -1.47
N ALA A 191 -6.11 1.26 -0.26
CA ALA A 191 -6.10 -0.09 0.27
C ALA A 191 -7.39 -0.82 -0.15
N PRO A 192 -7.34 -1.87 -1.00
CA PRO A 192 -8.52 -2.63 -1.34
C PRO A 192 -9.07 -3.30 -0.10
N PHE A 193 -10.36 -3.17 0.12
CA PHE A 193 -11.08 -3.86 1.17
C PHE A 193 -12.02 -4.87 0.53
N LEU A 194 -11.58 -6.13 0.48
CA LEU A 194 -12.35 -7.21 -0.11
C LEU A 194 -13.47 -7.60 0.86
N THR A 195 -14.70 -7.34 0.44
CA THR A 195 -15.93 -7.60 1.20
C THR A 195 -16.83 -8.59 0.48
N GLY A 196 -17.83 -9.10 1.18
CA GLY A 196 -18.77 -10.09 0.65
C GLY A 196 -19.13 -11.15 1.69
N PRO A 197 -20.17 -11.95 1.43
CA PRO A 197 -20.64 -12.98 2.36
C PRO A 197 -19.57 -14.03 2.66
N GLN A 198 -19.77 -14.79 3.74
CA GLN A 198 -18.93 -15.96 4.02
C GLN A 198 -18.94 -16.91 2.81
N GLY A 199 -17.76 -17.37 2.38
CA GLY A 199 -17.60 -18.25 1.22
C GLY A 199 -17.52 -17.54 -0.14
N ALA A 200 -17.44 -16.20 -0.20
CA ALA A 200 -17.22 -15.45 -1.44
C ALA A 200 -15.79 -15.53 -2.02
N GLY A 201 -14.86 -16.18 -1.32
CA GLY A 201 -13.47 -16.31 -1.77
C GLY A 201 -12.60 -15.07 -1.52
N LYS A 202 -12.95 -14.19 -0.57
CA LYS A 202 -12.20 -12.96 -0.23
C LYS A 202 -10.70 -13.18 -0.03
N SER A 203 -10.33 -14.11 0.87
CA SER A 203 -8.92 -14.42 1.13
C SER A 203 -8.24 -15.03 -0.10
N THR A 204 -8.96 -15.83 -0.89
CA THR A 204 -8.44 -16.43 -2.12
C THR A 204 -8.18 -15.36 -3.20
N GLY A 205 -9.15 -14.48 -3.47
CA GLY A 205 -8.98 -13.36 -4.39
C GLY A 205 -7.89 -12.39 -3.93
N GLY A 206 -7.83 -12.08 -2.63
CA GLY A 206 -6.77 -11.26 -2.05
C GLY A 206 -5.37 -11.87 -2.25
N ARG A 207 -5.24 -13.20 -2.07
CA ARG A 207 -4.00 -13.93 -2.37
C ARG A 207 -3.66 -13.85 -3.86
N MET A 208 -4.63 -14.05 -4.75
CA MET A 208 -4.40 -13.93 -6.19
C MET A 208 -3.87 -12.54 -6.56
N LEU A 209 -4.58 -11.47 -6.17
CA LEU A 209 -4.14 -10.10 -6.43
C LEU A 209 -2.73 -9.82 -5.88
N THR A 210 -2.44 -10.28 -4.67
CA THR A 210 -1.10 -10.14 -4.06
C THR A 210 -0.03 -10.90 -4.85
N ARG A 211 -0.30 -12.15 -5.25
CA ARG A 211 0.66 -13.05 -5.91
C ARG A 211 1.01 -12.62 -7.33
N ILE A 212 0.21 -11.78 -7.99
CA ILE A 212 0.56 -11.19 -9.30
C ILE A 212 1.84 -10.36 -9.19
N ILE A 213 2.06 -9.68 -8.06
CA ILE A 213 3.20 -8.80 -7.84
C ILE A 213 4.21 -9.42 -6.86
N GLU A 214 3.75 -10.16 -5.84
CA GLU A 214 4.63 -10.73 -4.80
C GLU A 214 5.06 -12.19 -5.06
N GLY A 215 4.61 -12.82 -6.14
CA GLY A 215 4.90 -14.22 -6.45
C GLY A 215 4.16 -15.21 -5.56
N MET A 216 4.29 -16.50 -5.85
CA MET A 216 3.45 -17.56 -5.25
C MET A 216 3.63 -17.76 -3.73
N SER A 217 4.74 -17.32 -3.15
CA SER A 217 4.94 -17.29 -1.70
C SER A 217 4.24 -16.13 -1.00
N GLY A 218 3.69 -15.17 -1.76
CA GLY A 218 2.85 -14.10 -1.23
C GLY A 218 1.59 -14.67 -0.59
N ASP A 219 1.33 -14.26 0.65
CA ASP A 219 0.16 -14.70 1.41
C ASP A 219 -0.40 -13.55 2.26
N LEU A 220 -1.66 -13.69 2.63
CA LEU A 220 -2.34 -12.79 3.55
C LEU A 220 -1.96 -13.16 4.99
N ARG A 221 -1.84 -12.15 5.84
CA ARG A 221 -1.39 -12.30 7.22
C ARG A 221 -2.43 -11.78 8.18
N ARG A 222 -2.48 -12.31 9.39
CA ARG A 222 -3.30 -11.68 10.44
C ARG A 222 -2.77 -10.27 10.73
N ALA A 223 -3.68 -9.33 10.95
CA ALA A 223 -3.30 -8.00 11.41
C ALA A 223 -2.47 -8.06 12.70
N PRO A 224 -1.31 -7.39 12.76
CA PRO A 224 -0.52 -7.26 13.97
C PRO A 224 -1.29 -6.54 15.08
N LYS A 225 -0.91 -6.81 16.34
CA LYS A 225 -1.58 -6.24 17.51
C LYS A 225 -1.12 -4.83 17.86
N ASP A 226 0.03 -4.43 17.34
CA ASP A 226 0.70 -3.17 17.63
C ASP A 226 1.33 -2.59 16.36
N GLU A 227 1.55 -1.29 16.40
CA GLU A 227 2.09 -0.52 15.28
C GLU A 227 3.51 -0.96 14.91
N GLU A 228 4.32 -1.39 15.89
CA GLU A 228 5.70 -1.80 15.65
C GLU A 228 5.79 -3.03 14.75
N ASN A 229 5.00 -4.05 15.06
CA ASN A 229 4.90 -5.26 14.26
C ASN A 229 4.25 -5.02 12.89
N LEU A 230 3.31 -4.07 12.78
CA LEU A 230 2.76 -3.65 11.49
C LEU A 230 3.84 -3.02 10.61
N ILE A 231 4.63 -2.12 11.17
CA ILE A 231 5.72 -1.45 10.45
C ILE A 231 6.79 -2.45 10.02
N ALA A 232 7.14 -3.41 10.88
CA ALA A 232 8.05 -4.49 10.52
C ALA A 232 7.51 -5.35 9.37
N ALA A 233 6.20 -5.66 9.38
CA ALA A 233 5.56 -6.42 8.30
C ALA A 233 5.56 -5.68 6.96
N VAL A 234 5.31 -4.36 7.01
CA VAL A 234 5.33 -3.44 5.86
C VAL A 234 6.73 -3.25 5.30
N ALA A 235 7.75 -3.17 6.17
CA ALA A 235 9.14 -3.05 5.75
C ALA A 235 9.70 -4.34 5.11
N ALA A 236 9.03 -5.48 5.31
CA ALA A 236 9.51 -6.77 4.83
C ALA A 236 9.00 -7.14 3.42
N GLY A 237 7.99 -6.45 2.89
CA GLY A 237 7.42 -6.70 1.56
C GLY A 237 7.03 -5.43 0.82
N TRP A 238 6.48 -5.59 -0.38
CA TRP A 238 5.88 -4.51 -1.16
C TRP A 238 4.38 -4.40 -0.92
N ILE A 239 3.64 -5.49 -1.05
CA ILE A 239 2.20 -5.54 -0.72
C ILE A 239 2.03 -6.11 0.68
N THR A 240 1.36 -5.36 1.55
CA THR A 240 0.98 -5.84 2.87
C THR A 240 -0.50 -6.22 2.87
N ALA A 241 -0.76 -7.52 2.77
CA ALA A 241 -2.11 -8.08 2.74
C ALA A 241 -2.54 -8.60 4.13
N LEU A 242 -3.59 -8.03 4.71
CA LEU A 242 -4.14 -8.40 6.02
C LEU A 242 -5.44 -9.20 5.86
N ASP A 243 -5.44 -10.44 6.35
CA ASP A 243 -6.60 -11.34 6.31
C ASP A 243 -7.48 -11.20 7.54
N ASN A 244 -8.79 -11.39 7.31
CA ASN A 244 -9.79 -11.64 8.33
C ASN A 244 -9.84 -10.56 9.42
N LEU A 245 -9.81 -9.29 9.01
CA LEU A 245 -10.08 -8.17 9.91
C LEU A 245 -11.51 -8.28 10.43
N SER A 246 -11.63 -8.29 11.76
CA SER A 246 -12.93 -8.28 12.46
C SER A 246 -13.21 -6.92 13.11
N HIS A 247 -12.17 -6.14 13.41
CA HIS A 247 -12.29 -4.83 14.04
C HIS A 247 -11.21 -3.89 13.52
N MET A 248 -11.58 -2.66 13.23
CA MET A 248 -10.65 -1.57 12.93
C MET A 248 -10.42 -0.72 14.18
N THR A 249 -9.28 -0.90 14.86
CA THR A 249 -8.93 -0.04 16.01
C THR A 249 -8.51 1.36 15.52
N PRO A 250 -8.64 2.40 16.35
CA PRO A 250 -8.18 3.75 15.99
C PRO A 250 -6.70 3.79 15.59
N ASP A 251 -5.84 3.10 16.34
CA ASP A 251 -4.39 3.08 16.10
C ASP A 251 -4.06 2.35 14.78
N LEU A 252 -4.74 1.23 14.49
CA LEU A 252 -4.56 0.51 13.22
C LEU A 252 -5.03 1.37 12.03
N SER A 253 -6.17 2.05 12.18
CA SER A 253 -6.69 2.97 11.17
C SER A 253 -5.71 4.10 10.86
N ASP A 254 -5.17 4.76 11.89
CA ASP A 254 -4.22 5.86 11.72
C ASP A 254 -2.90 5.35 11.11
N ALA A 255 -2.40 4.18 11.54
CA ALA A 255 -1.22 3.56 10.96
C ALA A 255 -1.40 3.21 9.47
N MET A 256 -2.55 2.66 9.08
CA MET A 256 -2.88 2.38 7.67
C MET A 256 -2.89 3.64 6.81
N CYS A 257 -3.50 4.74 7.31
CA CYS A 257 -3.48 6.02 6.61
C CYS A 257 -2.05 6.52 6.37
N CYS A 258 -1.18 6.40 7.37
CA CYS A 258 0.24 6.74 7.26
C CYS A 258 0.97 5.86 6.24
N ILE A 259 0.72 4.54 6.21
CA ILE A 259 1.35 3.62 5.26
C ILE A 259 0.91 3.90 3.82
N VAL A 260 -0.38 4.15 3.59
CA VAL A 260 -0.92 4.45 2.25
C VAL A 260 -0.31 5.74 1.68
N THR A 261 -0.19 6.78 2.52
CA THR A 261 0.32 8.09 2.08
C THR A 261 1.85 8.20 2.14
N GLY A 262 2.51 7.30 2.86
CA GLY A 262 3.96 7.30 3.05
C GLY A 262 4.46 8.32 4.06
N ALA A 263 3.72 8.55 5.15
CA ALA A 263 4.16 9.43 6.21
C ALA A 263 5.48 8.92 6.83
N GLU A 264 6.42 9.84 7.09
CA GLU A 264 7.68 9.50 7.74
C GLU A 264 7.44 9.19 9.23
N SER A 265 7.70 7.95 9.64
CA SER A 265 7.75 7.62 11.06
C SER A 265 9.17 7.81 11.57
N VAL A 266 9.30 8.61 12.62
CA VAL A 266 10.57 8.83 13.32
C VAL A 266 10.67 7.72 14.37
N LYS A 267 11.48 6.69 14.10
CA LYS A 267 11.73 5.60 15.06
C LYS A 267 13.16 5.61 15.57
N ARG A 268 13.31 5.22 16.84
CA ARG A 268 14.57 4.71 17.37
C ARG A 268 14.81 3.33 16.73
N ALA A 269 16.01 3.08 16.25
CA ALA A 269 16.34 1.77 15.69
C ALA A 269 16.04 0.66 16.72
N LEU A 270 15.34 -0.38 16.29
CA LEU A 270 15.26 -1.60 17.07
C LEU A 270 16.67 -2.20 17.15
N PHE A 271 17.19 -2.32 18.37
CA PHE A 271 18.47 -2.96 18.71
C PHE A 271 19.78 -2.18 18.43
N THR A 272 19.75 -0.84 18.32
CA THR A 272 20.97 -0.03 18.50
C THR A 272 20.71 1.14 19.45
N ASP A 273 21.55 1.28 20.46
CA ASP A 273 21.51 2.41 21.39
C ASP A 273 21.88 3.70 20.63
N GLY A 274 20.93 4.62 20.48
CA GLY A 274 21.23 6.05 20.29
C GLY A 274 20.66 6.74 19.06
N ASP A 275 20.46 6.06 17.93
CA ASP A 275 20.17 6.76 16.68
C ASP A 275 18.68 6.70 16.26
N VAL A 276 18.16 7.89 15.95
CA VAL A 276 16.81 8.10 15.43
C VAL A 276 16.89 8.11 13.91
N PHE A 277 16.31 7.10 13.26
CA PHE A 277 16.24 7.06 11.80
C PHE A 277 14.82 7.35 11.33
N ARG A 278 14.74 8.13 10.24
CA ARG A 278 13.49 8.34 9.51
C ARG A 278 13.26 7.13 8.60
N VAL A 279 12.20 6.38 8.87
CA VAL A 279 11.75 5.34 7.94
C VAL A 279 10.43 5.80 7.36
N GLY A 280 10.48 6.39 6.17
CA GLY A 280 9.30 6.58 5.33
C GLY A 280 9.00 5.28 4.60
N TYR A 281 7.85 4.67 4.89
CA TYR A 281 7.37 3.50 4.15
C TYR A 281 6.01 3.82 3.53
N ARG A 282 5.98 3.93 2.20
CA ARG A 282 4.77 3.88 1.40
C ARG A 282 4.63 2.48 0.82
N ARG A 283 3.52 1.80 1.10
CA ARG A 283 3.28 0.44 0.59
C ARG A 283 1.81 0.23 0.22
N PRO A 284 1.51 -0.45 -0.89
CA PRO A 284 0.17 -0.96 -1.13
C PRO A 284 -0.28 -1.88 0.00
N LEU A 285 -1.50 -1.65 0.47
CA LEU A 285 -2.18 -2.51 1.42
C LEU A 285 -3.28 -3.29 0.71
N LEU A 286 -3.65 -4.45 1.25
CA LEU A 286 -4.86 -5.18 0.87
C LEU A 286 -5.50 -5.72 2.14
N LEU A 287 -6.80 -5.58 2.29
CA LEU A 287 -7.53 -5.96 3.49
C LEU A 287 -8.66 -6.93 3.10
N THR A 288 -8.90 -7.94 3.92
CA THR A 288 -10.10 -8.77 3.83
C THR A 288 -10.86 -8.74 5.16
N GLY A 289 -12.18 -8.78 5.09
CA GLY A 289 -13.05 -8.81 6.26
C GLY A 289 -14.46 -9.18 5.88
N ILE A 290 -15.31 -9.40 6.89
CA ILE A 290 -16.76 -9.53 6.68
C ILE A 290 -17.41 -8.21 7.05
N ASP A 291 -17.11 -7.75 8.26
CA ASP A 291 -17.50 -6.47 8.84
C ASP A 291 -16.36 -6.08 9.80
N VAL A 292 -15.88 -4.85 9.70
CA VAL A 292 -14.80 -4.32 10.55
C VAL A 292 -15.31 -3.30 11.58
N GLY A 293 -16.64 -3.14 11.67
CA GLY A 293 -17.31 -2.11 12.45
C GLY A 293 -17.19 -0.74 11.80
N VAL A 294 -17.35 0.31 12.62
CA VAL A 294 -17.31 1.70 12.18
C VAL A 294 -15.93 2.06 11.64
N ILE A 295 -15.85 2.34 10.35
CA ILE A 295 -14.64 2.85 9.69
C ILE A 295 -14.53 4.36 10.00
N ARG A 296 -13.32 4.85 10.25
CA ARG A 296 -13.09 6.29 10.46
C ARG A 296 -13.10 7.00 9.10
N PRO A 297 -13.68 8.21 8.99
CA PRO A 297 -13.72 8.99 7.75
C PRO A 297 -12.37 9.08 7.02
N ASP A 298 -11.28 9.31 7.78
CA ASP A 298 -9.95 9.44 7.20
C ASP A 298 -9.45 8.16 6.52
N LEU A 299 -9.76 6.98 7.07
CA LEU A 299 -9.43 5.72 6.43
C LEU A 299 -10.37 5.42 5.27
N ALA A 300 -11.66 5.74 5.38
CA ALA A 300 -12.66 5.51 4.34
C ALA A 300 -12.23 6.14 3.00
N GLU A 301 -11.73 7.38 3.02
CA GLU A 301 -11.22 8.07 1.81
C GLU A 301 -9.97 7.42 1.19
N ARG A 302 -9.37 6.42 1.86
CA ARG A 302 -8.19 5.65 1.42
C ARG A 302 -8.47 4.17 1.19
N LEU A 303 -9.72 3.73 1.37
CA LEU A 303 -10.12 2.37 1.06
C LEU A 303 -10.62 2.28 -0.39
N LEU A 304 -10.55 1.07 -0.94
CA LEU A 304 -11.14 0.72 -2.22
C LEU A 304 -11.98 -0.55 -2.04
N PRO A 305 -13.30 -0.44 -1.83
CA PRO A 305 -14.16 -1.59 -1.65
C PRO A 305 -14.12 -2.47 -2.90
N LEU A 306 -13.74 -3.73 -2.73
CA LEU A 306 -13.86 -4.72 -3.79
C LEU A 306 -14.88 -5.77 -3.35
N ARG A 307 -16.10 -5.70 -3.88
CA ARG A 307 -17.19 -6.59 -3.48
C ARG A 307 -17.09 -7.92 -4.23
N LEU A 308 -17.12 -9.03 -3.48
CA LEU A 308 -17.14 -10.38 -4.03
C LEU A 308 -18.46 -11.10 -3.75
N GLU A 309 -18.90 -11.90 -4.70
CA GLU A 309 -20.07 -12.77 -4.58
C GLU A 309 -19.70 -14.22 -4.29
N ARG A 310 -20.68 -15.00 -3.83
CA ARG A 310 -20.48 -16.45 -3.67
C ARG A 310 -20.33 -17.10 -5.05
N PRO A 311 -19.26 -17.90 -5.28
CA PRO A 311 -19.13 -18.64 -6.51
C PRO A 311 -20.31 -19.60 -6.68
N ARG A 312 -20.89 -19.63 -7.87
CA ARG A 312 -21.98 -20.57 -8.21
C ARG A 312 -21.47 -22.01 -8.28
N VAL A 313 -20.25 -22.20 -8.78
CA VAL A 313 -19.58 -23.49 -8.89
C VAL A 313 -18.38 -23.49 -7.95
N ARG A 314 -18.36 -24.43 -7.01
CA ARG A 314 -17.21 -24.61 -6.12
C ARG A 314 -16.15 -25.46 -6.80
N ARG A 315 -14.89 -25.07 -6.58
CA ARG A 315 -13.70 -25.78 -7.03
C ARG A 315 -12.87 -26.14 -5.82
N THR A 316 -12.05 -27.19 -5.91
CA THR A 316 -11.07 -27.45 -4.86
C THR A 316 -9.99 -26.37 -4.88
N GLU A 317 -9.36 -26.14 -3.73
CA GLU A 317 -8.25 -25.19 -3.64
C GLU A 317 -7.06 -25.61 -4.51
N ALA A 318 -6.78 -26.92 -4.59
CA ALA A 318 -5.69 -27.46 -5.40
C ALA A 318 -5.90 -27.20 -6.90
N GLU A 319 -7.10 -27.45 -7.43
CA GLU A 319 -7.44 -27.16 -8.83
C GLU A 319 -7.34 -25.67 -9.12
N LEU A 320 -7.88 -24.83 -8.24
CA LEU A 320 -7.88 -23.38 -8.43
C LEU A 320 -6.45 -22.81 -8.47
N TRP A 321 -5.57 -23.28 -7.58
CA TRP A 321 -4.17 -22.84 -7.57
C TRP A 321 -3.35 -23.40 -8.72
N ALA A 322 -3.66 -24.61 -9.21
CA ALA A 322 -3.04 -25.16 -10.41
C ALA A 322 -3.35 -24.28 -11.63
N ASP A 323 -4.63 -23.97 -11.87
CA ASP A 323 -5.04 -23.04 -12.93
C ASP A 323 -4.39 -21.67 -12.78
N TYR A 324 -4.42 -21.11 -11.57
CA TYR A 324 -3.84 -19.79 -11.30
C TYR A 324 -2.34 -19.77 -11.64
N ALA A 325 -1.58 -20.78 -11.23
CA ALA A 325 -0.16 -20.90 -11.53
C ALA A 325 0.10 -21.02 -13.04
N GLU A 326 -0.75 -21.75 -13.78
CA GLU A 326 -0.66 -21.89 -15.23
C GLU A 326 -0.90 -20.56 -15.95
N VAL A 327 -1.88 -19.76 -15.52
CA VAL A 327 -2.23 -18.50 -16.20
C VAL A 327 -1.40 -17.30 -15.74
N LEU A 328 -0.71 -17.38 -14.59
CA LEU A 328 0.04 -16.27 -14.00
C LEU A 328 1.03 -15.57 -14.97
N PRO A 329 1.80 -16.28 -15.83
CA PRO A 329 2.66 -15.62 -16.82
C PRO A 329 1.88 -14.73 -17.79
N VAL A 330 0.69 -15.17 -18.22
CA VAL A 330 -0.18 -14.44 -19.16
C VAL A 330 -0.89 -13.29 -18.46
N VAL A 331 -1.34 -13.49 -17.21
CA VAL A 331 -1.91 -12.44 -16.34
C VAL A 331 -0.89 -11.32 -16.16
N LEU A 332 0.35 -11.66 -15.78
CA LEU A 332 1.41 -10.67 -15.56
C LEU A 332 1.75 -9.92 -16.86
N GLY A 333 1.90 -10.64 -17.98
CA GLY A 333 2.13 -10.02 -19.29
C GLY A 333 1.02 -9.02 -19.68
N SER A 334 -0.24 -9.43 -19.53
CA SER A 334 -1.39 -8.57 -19.86
C SER A 334 -1.48 -7.34 -18.95
N LEU A 335 -1.15 -7.49 -17.66
CA LEU A 335 -1.10 -6.37 -16.72
C LEU A 335 0.00 -5.37 -17.12
N LEU A 336 1.17 -5.86 -17.56
CA LEU A 336 2.27 -5.01 -18.00
C LEU A 336 1.93 -4.28 -19.32
N ASP A 337 1.34 -4.98 -20.29
CA ASP A 337 0.84 -4.38 -21.54
C ASP A 337 -0.17 -3.26 -21.25
N LEU A 338 -1.12 -3.52 -20.35
CA LEU A 338 -2.11 -2.54 -19.93
C LEU A 338 -1.49 -1.37 -19.15
N THR A 339 -0.52 -1.65 -18.27
CA THR A 339 0.22 -0.59 -17.54
C THR A 339 0.91 0.36 -18.49
N VAL A 340 1.57 -0.16 -19.55
CA VAL A 340 2.18 0.66 -20.60
C VAL A 340 1.12 1.51 -21.29
N LYS A 341 0.01 0.89 -21.71
CA LYS A 341 -1.08 1.58 -22.41
C LYS A 341 -1.68 2.72 -21.58
N VAL A 342 -1.96 2.48 -20.30
CA VAL A 342 -2.53 3.47 -19.38
C VAL A 342 -1.56 4.62 -19.15
N ARG A 343 -0.27 4.33 -18.92
CA ARG A 343 0.74 5.35 -18.66
C ARG A 343 1.12 6.18 -19.90
N ALA A 344 0.81 5.70 -21.10
CA ALA A 344 1.03 6.42 -22.36
C ALA A 344 -0.04 7.50 -22.63
N VAL A 345 -1.16 7.45 -21.90
CA VAL A 345 -2.29 8.36 -22.09
C VAL A 345 -2.19 9.53 -21.12
N ASP A 346 -2.45 10.74 -21.63
CA ASP A 346 -2.61 11.94 -20.82
C ASP A 346 -4.08 12.10 -20.42
N ALA A 347 -4.32 12.51 -19.17
CA ALA A 347 -5.67 12.71 -18.63
C ALA A 347 -5.67 13.85 -17.62
N GLU A 348 -6.78 14.58 -17.53
CA GLU A 348 -6.92 15.61 -16.51
C GLU A 348 -6.98 14.99 -15.11
N THR A 349 -6.20 15.50 -14.16
CA THR A 349 -6.19 15.05 -12.77
C THR A 349 -7.47 15.51 -12.06
N PRO A 350 -8.32 14.59 -11.57
CA PRO A 350 -9.45 14.95 -10.72
C PRO A 350 -8.95 15.38 -9.33
N THR A 351 -8.85 16.70 -9.11
CA THR A 351 -8.33 17.26 -7.84
C THR A 351 -9.37 17.35 -6.73
N ASP A 352 -10.61 16.97 -7.02
CA ASP A 352 -11.72 16.91 -6.04
C ASP A 352 -11.60 15.73 -5.08
N LEU A 353 -10.81 14.71 -5.44
CA LEU A 353 -10.64 13.49 -4.65
C LEU A 353 -9.37 13.52 -3.82
N ARG A 354 -9.43 13.01 -2.58
CA ARG A 354 -8.31 13.00 -1.64
C ARG A 354 -7.08 12.26 -2.18
N MET A 355 -7.29 11.13 -2.85
CA MET A 355 -6.22 10.39 -3.52
C MET A 355 -6.16 10.77 -5.00
N ALA A 356 -5.85 12.04 -5.26
CA ALA A 356 -5.85 12.63 -6.60
C ALA A 356 -4.93 11.87 -7.59
N ASP A 357 -3.79 11.34 -7.13
CA ASP A 357 -2.89 10.56 -7.99
C ASP A 357 -3.53 9.24 -8.46
N PHE A 358 -4.28 8.56 -7.58
CA PHE A 358 -5.03 7.36 -7.96
C PHE A 358 -6.25 7.71 -8.82
N ALA A 359 -6.92 8.84 -8.54
CA ALA A 359 -7.99 9.34 -9.39
C ALA A 359 -7.50 9.67 -10.82
N HIS A 360 -6.30 10.25 -10.94
CA HIS A 360 -5.65 10.48 -12.21
C HIS A 360 -5.32 9.16 -12.93
N LEU A 361 -4.82 8.15 -12.20
CA LEU A 361 -4.63 6.82 -12.77
C LEU A 361 -5.95 6.21 -13.29
N CYS A 362 -7.06 6.36 -12.56
CA CYS A 362 -8.38 5.92 -13.03
C CYS A 362 -8.82 6.70 -14.29
N ALA A 363 -8.54 8.00 -14.38
CA ALA A 363 -8.82 8.81 -15.56
C ALA A 363 -8.01 8.35 -16.79
N GLN A 364 -6.71 8.07 -16.60
CA GLN A 364 -5.85 7.49 -17.64
C GLN A 364 -6.34 6.10 -18.05
N PHE A 365 -6.76 5.28 -17.07
CA PHE A 365 -7.32 3.96 -17.31
C PHE A 365 -8.57 4.03 -18.19
N ASP A 366 -9.47 4.97 -17.90
CA ASP A 366 -10.70 5.17 -18.67
C ASP A 366 -10.42 5.68 -20.07
N ALA A 367 -9.50 6.63 -20.23
CA ALA A 367 -9.09 7.11 -21.54
C ALA A 367 -8.41 6.00 -22.39
N ALA A 368 -7.72 5.05 -21.75
CA ALA A 368 -7.09 3.93 -22.43
C ALA A 368 -8.03 2.74 -22.74
N THR A 369 -9.10 2.55 -21.96
CA THR A 369 -9.91 1.31 -22.00
C THR A 369 -11.41 1.52 -22.19
N GLY A 370 -11.95 2.67 -21.78
CA GLY A 370 -13.39 2.95 -21.77
C GLY A 370 -14.18 2.24 -20.68
N LEU A 371 -13.53 1.67 -19.65
CA LEU A 371 -14.18 0.78 -18.67
C LEU A 371 -14.82 1.49 -17.45
N GLY A 372 -14.58 2.78 -17.23
CA GLY A 372 -15.30 3.57 -16.22
C GLY A 372 -14.80 3.42 -14.78
N ALA A 373 -13.50 3.20 -14.58
CA ALA A 373 -12.84 3.13 -13.27
C ALA A 373 -12.96 4.43 -12.45
N LEU A 374 -12.93 5.63 -13.05
CA LEU A 374 -13.04 6.87 -12.28
C LEU A 374 -14.47 7.08 -11.73
N PRO A 375 -15.55 6.93 -12.53
CA PRO A 375 -16.92 6.91 -12.01
C PRO A 375 -17.13 5.81 -10.95
N ALA A 376 -16.63 4.60 -11.19
CA ALA A 376 -16.71 3.51 -10.23
C ALA A 376 -15.99 3.85 -8.91
N TYR A 377 -14.82 4.51 -9.00
CA TYR A 377 -14.07 4.92 -7.83
C TYR A 377 -14.83 5.99 -7.02
N ARG A 378 -15.41 7.01 -7.68
CA ARG A 378 -16.26 8.02 -7.02
C ARG A 378 -17.45 7.37 -6.30
N ALA A 379 -18.19 6.50 -7.00
CA ALA A 379 -19.32 5.79 -6.42
C ALA A 379 -18.90 4.95 -5.20
N SER A 380 -17.73 4.31 -5.26
CA SER A 380 -17.23 3.51 -4.13
C SER A 380 -16.87 4.35 -2.89
N LEU A 381 -16.42 5.60 -3.09
CA LEU A 381 -16.17 6.54 -1.98
C LEU A 381 -17.48 7.07 -1.39
N ASP A 382 -18.49 7.30 -2.23
CA ASP A 382 -19.83 7.70 -1.78
C ASP A 382 -20.50 6.60 -0.94
N ASP A 383 -20.41 5.34 -1.38
CA ASP A 383 -20.87 4.16 -0.63
C ASP A 383 -20.15 4.03 0.72
N LEU A 384 -18.83 4.24 0.76
CA LEU A 384 -18.07 4.20 2.02
C LEU A 384 -18.48 5.34 2.97
N ASN A 385 -18.76 6.53 2.44
CA ASN A 385 -19.27 7.63 3.24
C ASN A 385 -20.66 7.33 3.82
N ASP A 386 -21.53 6.65 3.06
CA ASP A 386 -22.81 6.12 3.56
C ASP A 386 -22.60 5.18 4.75
N ASP A 387 -21.73 4.17 4.60
CA ASP A 387 -21.45 3.18 5.63
C ASP A 387 -20.89 3.85 6.92
N VAL A 388 -20.04 4.88 6.77
CA VAL A 388 -19.52 5.66 7.90
C VAL A 388 -20.65 6.41 8.64
N ILE A 389 -21.60 7.00 7.91
CA ILE A 389 -22.75 7.71 8.49
C ILE A 389 -23.68 6.72 9.19
N GLU A 390 -24.00 5.59 8.57
CA GLU A 390 -24.85 4.55 9.15
C GLU A 390 -24.24 3.98 10.45
N GLY A 391 -22.91 3.92 10.52
CA GLY A 391 -22.18 3.51 11.72
C GLY A 391 -22.08 4.55 12.84
N ASP A 392 -22.26 5.86 12.57
CA ASP A 392 -22.10 6.93 13.57
C ASP A 392 -23.44 7.65 13.88
N LEU A 393 -24.03 7.31 15.03
CA LEU A 393 -25.27 7.92 15.53
C LEU A 393 -25.18 9.45 15.71
N LEU A 394 -23.99 10.00 15.96
CA LEU A 394 -23.80 11.45 16.00
C LEU A 394 -23.92 12.05 14.60
N ALA A 395 -23.32 11.42 13.59
CA ALA A 395 -23.41 11.88 12.21
C ALA A 395 -24.88 11.86 11.73
N GLN A 396 -25.62 10.79 12.03
CA GLN A 396 -27.05 10.70 11.74
C GLN A 396 -27.86 11.81 12.42
N ALA A 397 -27.58 12.10 13.69
CA ALA A 397 -28.26 13.18 14.41
C ALA A 397 -27.96 14.56 13.81
N VAL A 398 -26.73 14.78 13.34
CA VAL A 398 -26.32 16.01 12.65
C VAL A 398 -27.07 16.16 11.33
N LEU A 399 -27.11 15.13 10.47
CA LEU A 399 -27.82 15.17 9.20
C LEU A 399 -29.32 15.43 9.39
N ARG A 400 -29.94 14.74 10.35
CA ARG A 400 -31.35 14.95 10.71
C ARG A 400 -31.61 16.37 11.23
N TYR A 401 -30.68 16.96 11.99
CA TYR A 401 -30.83 18.36 12.38
C TYR A 401 -30.69 19.29 11.17
N ALA A 402 -29.72 19.03 10.30
CA ALA A 402 -29.48 19.85 9.11
C ALA A 402 -30.70 19.89 8.17
N GLU A 403 -31.51 18.83 8.12
CA GLU A 403 -32.78 18.83 7.37
C GLU A 403 -33.79 19.90 7.83
N THR A 404 -33.68 20.35 9.09
CA THR A 404 -34.52 21.43 9.66
C THR A 404 -34.01 22.83 9.30
N ILE A 405 -32.78 22.93 8.77
CA ILE A 405 -32.19 24.17 8.27
C ILE A 405 -32.61 24.34 6.80
N GLU A 406 -33.06 25.55 6.45
CA GLU A 406 -33.37 25.89 5.04
C GLU A 406 -32.10 25.76 4.18
N PRO A 407 -32.19 25.26 2.93
CA PRO A 407 -31.04 25.19 2.04
C PRO A 407 -30.37 26.56 1.85
N GLY A 408 -29.06 26.62 2.07
CA GLY A 408 -28.26 27.85 2.04
C GLY A 408 -28.24 28.64 3.36
N ALA A 409 -29.04 28.26 4.35
CA ALA A 409 -29.03 28.87 5.68
C ALA A 409 -28.03 28.18 6.62
N ALA A 410 -27.64 28.91 7.66
CA ALA A 410 -26.69 28.46 8.67
C ALA A 410 -27.25 28.67 10.07
N GLN A 411 -27.00 27.71 10.96
CA GLN A 411 -27.31 27.83 12.38
C GLN A 411 -26.02 27.92 13.18
N GLN A 412 -25.91 28.92 14.06
CA GLN A 412 -24.77 29.10 14.95
C GLN A 412 -25.17 28.80 16.40
N MET A 413 -24.37 28.00 17.10
CA MET A 413 -24.48 27.78 18.55
C MET A 413 -23.10 27.48 19.16
N THR A 414 -22.98 27.59 20.48
CA THR A 414 -21.80 27.08 21.18
C THR A 414 -21.73 25.56 21.11
N SER A 415 -20.55 24.96 21.28
CA SER A 415 -20.41 23.50 21.25
C SER A 415 -21.20 22.80 22.37
N THR A 416 -21.44 23.47 23.50
CA THR A 416 -22.27 22.93 24.59
C THR A 416 -23.75 22.94 24.21
N GLU A 417 -24.22 24.01 23.59
CA GLU A 417 -25.61 24.10 23.11
C GLU A 417 -25.89 23.09 22.00
N TRP A 418 -24.95 22.92 21.05
CA TRP A 418 -25.04 21.88 20.03
C TRP A 418 -25.11 20.48 20.64
N LEU A 419 -24.30 20.22 21.68
CA LEU A 419 -24.33 18.92 22.36
C LEU A 419 -25.70 18.65 22.99
N SER A 420 -26.27 19.63 23.69
CA SER A 420 -27.61 19.52 24.26
C SER A 420 -28.69 19.43 23.18
N CYS A 421 -28.54 20.14 22.06
CA CYS A 421 -29.48 20.12 20.95
C CYS A 421 -29.51 18.75 20.26
N LEU A 422 -28.36 18.27 19.79
CA LEU A 422 -28.23 16.97 19.12
C LEU A 422 -28.57 15.82 20.06
N GLY A 423 -28.22 15.95 21.35
CA GLY A 423 -28.58 14.96 22.37
C GLY A 423 -30.09 14.86 22.56
N ARG A 424 -30.80 15.99 22.68
CA ARG A 424 -32.27 15.99 22.75
C ARG A 424 -32.91 15.44 21.48
N LEU A 425 -32.39 15.83 20.31
CA LEU A 425 -32.86 15.32 19.02
C LEU A 425 -32.70 13.79 18.94
N TYR A 426 -31.58 13.25 19.42
CA TYR A 426 -31.37 11.80 19.50
C TYR A 426 -32.31 11.12 20.51
N SER A 427 -32.41 11.65 21.72
CA SER A 427 -33.22 11.07 22.80
C SER A 427 -34.72 11.07 22.47
N GLY A 428 -35.18 12.01 21.65
CA GLY A 428 -36.59 12.16 21.31
C GLY A 428 -37.45 12.55 22.52
N GLU A 429 -38.77 12.54 22.34
CA GLU A 429 -39.72 12.84 23.41
C GLU A 429 -39.77 11.73 24.47
N ASP A 430 -39.48 10.50 24.09
CA ASP A 430 -39.47 9.31 24.96
C ASP A 430 -38.26 9.25 25.91
N GLY A 431 -37.32 10.21 25.81
CA GLY A 431 -36.18 10.30 26.72
C GLY A 431 -35.19 9.14 26.58
N ARG A 432 -35.01 8.61 25.36
CA ARG A 432 -34.08 7.50 25.10
C ARG A 432 -32.66 7.84 25.61
N PRO A 433 -31.99 6.93 26.33
CA PRO A 433 -30.63 7.19 26.81
C PRO A 433 -29.67 7.37 25.63
N LEU A 434 -28.74 8.32 25.78
CA LEU A 434 -27.68 8.54 24.81
C LEU A 434 -26.81 7.29 24.66
N PRO A 435 -26.37 6.96 23.44
CA PRO A 435 -25.64 5.73 23.17
C PRO A 435 -24.23 5.81 23.77
N LYS A 436 -23.62 4.65 23.98
CA LYS A 436 -22.22 4.56 24.40
C LYS A 436 -21.32 5.23 23.35
N GLY A 437 -20.41 6.10 23.79
CA GLY A 437 -19.51 6.84 22.90
C GLY A 437 -20.10 8.15 22.34
N TRP A 438 -21.30 8.55 22.77
CA TRP A 438 -21.81 9.89 22.54
C TRP A 438 -20.89 10.94 23.23
N PRO A 439 -20.65 12.11 22.61
CA PRO A 439 -19.83 13.15 23.24
C PRO A 439 -20.36 13.57 24.61
N THR A 440 -19.49 13.71 25.60
CA THR A 440 -19.87 14.11 26.97
C THR A 440 -19.62 15.57 27.27
N THR A 441 -18.85 16.27 26.41
CA THR A 441 -18.54 17.69 26.56
C THR A 441 -18.59 18.38 25.20
N GLY A 442 -18.82 19.69 25.18
CA GLY A 442 -18.80 20.49 23.94
C GLY A 442 -17.46 20.40 23.20
N LYS A 443 -16.33 20.26 23.92
CA LYS A 443 -15.02 20.06 23.30
C LYS A 443 -14.96 18.73 22.54
N VAL A 444 -15.38 17.63 23.17
CA VAL A 444 -15.41 16.30 22.53
C VAL A 444 -16.35 16.29 21.33
N LEU A 445 -17.49 16.99 21.40
CA LEU A 445 -18.38 17.15 20.25
C LEU A 445 -17.67 17.89 19.11
N SER A 446 -17.06 19.05 19.40
CA SER A 446 -16.36 19.84 18.38
C SER A 446 -15.25 19.03 17.70
N ASP A 447 -14.47 18.27 18.47
CA ASP A 447 -13.40 17.43 17.92
C ASP A 447 -13.95 16.26 17.08
N ARG A 448 -15.10 15.66 17.46
CA ARG A 448 -15.79 14.65 16.65
C ARG A 448 -16.35 15.24 15.35
N LEU A 449 -17.01 16.39 15.41
CA LEU A 449 -17.59 17.04 14.22
C LEU A 449 -16.53 17.47 13.22
N LYS A 450 -15.36 17.95 13.68
CA LYS A 450 -14.22 18.24 12.80
C LYS A 450 -13.74 16.99 12.04
N ARG A 451 -13.75 15.82 12.68
CA ARG A 451 -13.37 14.56 12.02
C ARG A 451 -14.43 14.07 11.04
N LEU A 452 -15.70 14.35 11.30
CA LEU A 452 -16.83 13.99 10.43
C LEU A 452 -17.06 15.01 9.30
N GLN A 453 -16.40 16.17 9.35
CA GLN A 453 -16.63 17.28 8.42
C GLN A 453 -16.56 16.87 6.93
N PRO A 454 -15.59 16.07 6.46
CA PRO A 454 -15.56 15.63 5.05
C PRO A 454 -16.79 14.79 4.68
N THR A 455 -17.13 13.81 5.51
CA THR A 455 -18.29 12.93 5.31
C THR A 455 -19.62 13.69 5.33
N LEU A 456 -19.76 14.66 6.24
CA LEU A 456 -20.94 15.52 6.31
C LEU A 456 -21.04 16.46 5.09
N ALA A 457 -19.90 17.00 4.63
CA ALA A 457 -19.84 17.88 3.47
C ALA A 457 -20.28 17.16 2.19
N ALA A 458 -19.91 15.88 2.02
CA ALA A 458 -20.38 15.03 0.93
C ALA A 458 -21.92 14.87 0.89
N ARG A 459 -22.59 15.10 2.03
CA ARG A 459 -24.06 15.10 2.17
C ARG A 459 -24.68 16.48 2.29
N GLY A 460 -23.94 17.50 1.87
CA GLY A 460 -24.41 18.87 1.84
C GLY A 460 -24.55 19.52 3.21
N VAL A 461 -23.77 19.08 4.20
CA VAL A 461 -23.72 19.69 5.53
C VAL A 461 -22.30 20.15 5.84
N LEU A 462 -22.09 21.46 5.90
CA LEU A 462 -20.82 22.06 6.30
C LEU A 462 -20.82 22.35 7.79
N ILE A 463 -19.74 22.00 8.46
CA ILE A 463 -19.49 22.34 9.86
C ILE A 463 -18.26 23.22 9.95
N ASP A 464 -18.44 24.45 10.41
CA ASP A 464 -17.35 25.40 10.62
C ASP A 464 -17.25 25.83 12.08
N SER A 465 -16.10 26.37 12.45
CA SER A 465 -15.87 26.91 13.79
C SER A 465 -15.39 28.35 13.71
N GLY A 466 -15.96 29.22 14.53
CA GLY A 466 -15.63 30.63 14.55
C GLY A 466 -15.51 31.19 15.97
N ARG A 467 -15.20 32.49 16.04
CA ARG A 467 -15.11 33.22 17.30
C ARG A 467 -15.78 34.58 17.18
N THR A 468 -16.63 34.92 18.14
CA THR A 468 -17.19 36.24 18.34
C THR A 468 -16.63 36.87 19.61
N LYS A 469 -17.03 38.12 19.91
CA LYS A 469 -16.75 38.76 21.21
C LYS A 469 -17.33 37.98 22.40
N ALA A 470 -18.39 37.20 22.18
CA ALA A 470 -19.07 36.43 23.22
C ALA A 470 -18.43 35.04 23.46
N GLY A 471 -17.72 34.48 22.49
CA GLY A 471 -17.09 33.16 22.65
C GLY A 471 -16.79 32.45 21.33
N ARG A 472 -16.41 31.17 21.43
CA ARG A 472 -16.28 30.27 20.28
C ARG A 472 -17.63 29.67 19.94
N TYR A 473 -17.94 29.52 18.66
CA TYR A 473 -19.16 28.88 18.16
C TYR A 473 -18.82 27.81 17.11
N LEU A 474 -19.78 26.91 16.90
CA LEU A 474 -19.84 26.04 15.73
C LEU A 474 -21.02 26.47 14.88
N GLU A 475 -20.82 26.47 13.57
CA GLU A 475 -21.81 26.77 12.56
C GLU A 475 -22.12 25.50 11.77
N MET A 476 -23.40 25.20 11.60
CA MET A 476 -23.88 24.14 10.73
C MET A 476 -24.65 24.76 9.58
N THR A 477 -24.20 24.51 8.36
CA THR A 477 -24.79 25.07 7.13
C THR A 477 -25.28 23.93 6.25
N ARG A 478 -26.54 23.98 5.85
CA ARG A 478 -27.07 23.07 4.82
C ARG A 478 -26.80 23.68 3.46
N THR A 479 -25.94 23.06 2.66
CA THR A 479 -25.63 23.56 1.33
C THR A 479 -26.75 23.25 0.35
N VAL A 480 -26.88 24.10 -0.66
CA VAL A 480 -27.67 23.78 -1.85
C VAL A 480 -26.84 22.78 -2.65
N VAL A 481 -27.12 21.49 -2.50
CA VAL A 481 -26.49 20.48 -3.38
C VAL A 481 -27.02 20.76 -4.79
N LEU A 482 -26.16 21.29 -5.66
CA LEU A 482 -26.41 21.29 -7.09
C LEU A 482 -26.31 19.84 -7.54
N THR A 483 -27.43 19.13 -7.57
CA THR A 483 -27.53 17.86 -8.28
C THR A 483 -27.23 18.15 -9.75
N LEU A 484 -26.00 17.90 -10.17
CA LEU A 484 -25.70 17.78 -11.59
C LEU A 484 -26.57 16.64 -12.13
N PRO A 485 -27.33 16.87 -13.22
CA PRO A 485 -28.20 15.83 -13.76
C PRO A 485 -27.35 14.61 -14.15
N PRO A 486 -27.90 13.38 -14.03
CA PRO A 486 -27.19 12.18 -14.46
C PRO A 486 -26.81 12.35 -15.93
N HIS A 487 -25.52 12.23 -16.23
CA HIS A 487 -25.05 12.17 -17.60
C HIS A 487 -25.80 11.04 -18.31
N GLU A 488 -26.68 11.38 -19.25
CA GLU A 488 -27.23 10.43 -20.20
C GLU A 488 -26.04 9.79 -20.95
N GLN A 489 -25.63 8.62 -20.49
CA GLN A 489 -24.79 7.72 -21.28
C GLN A 489 -25.56 7.39 -22.56
N THR A 490 -25.22 8.10 -23.62
CA THR A 490 -25.63 7.71 -24.96
C THR A 490 -24.93 6.38 -25.23
N ARG A 491 -25.68 5.28 -25.18
CA ARG A 491 -25.20 3.97 -25.64
C ARG A 491 -24.76 4.09 -27.09
N ALA A 492 -23.45 4.10 -27.31
CA ALA A 492 -22.86 3.84 -28.61
C ALA A 492 -22.27 2.43 -28.57
N PHE A 493 -22.92 1.56 -29.35
CA PHE A 493 -22.58 0.21 -29.83
C PHE A 493 -21.34 -0.50 -29.30
#